data_AF-A0A5N6N8C5-F1
#
_entry.id   AF-A0A5N6N8C5-F1
#
_cell.length_a   1.000
_cell.length_b   1.000
_cell.length_c   1.000
_cell.angle_alpha   90.00
_cell.angle_beta   90.00
_cell.angle_gamma   90.00
#
_symmetry.space_group_name_H-M   'P 1'
#
loop_
_entity.id
_entity.type
_entity.pdbx_description
1 polymer ?
#
loop_
_entity_poly.entity_id
_entity_poly.type
_entity_poly.pdbx_seq_one_letter_code
_entity_poly.pdbx_strand_id
1 'polypeptide(L)'
;MDGLIMATKYGDEKMFKQLSGSVKPDNGDVGEEEEDFDYEDEDEGFGDHHDIATKWFDGLVNKDADITNEIYSLSTIDFDRQELRKLVRNFCSLQVSSARSAENEGEMDKKLLKAKKSIIRFLLTLAKQLSTEENYIV
;
A
#
# COMPACT_ATOMS: atom_id res chain seq x y z
N MET A 1 -18.85 -4.58 36.19
CA MET A 1 -19.00 -3.28 35.48
C MET A 1 -18.35 -2.13 36.27
N ASP A 2 -18.23 -2.25 37.60
CA ASP A 2 -17.65 -1.20 38.47
C ASP A 2 -16.15 -0.96 38.30
N GLY A 3 -15.39 -1.94 37.80
CA GLY A 3 -13.94 -1.82 37.61
C GLY A 3 -13.53 -0.78 36.55
N LEU A 4 -14.32 -0.64 35.47
CA LEU A 4 -14.06 0.35 34.41
C LEU A 4 -14.26 1.78 34.92
N ILE A 5 -15.28 2.00 35.76
CA ILE A 5 -15.61 3.31 36.33
C ILE A 5 -14.52 3.79 37.30
N MET A 6 -13.88 2.87 38.03
CA MET A 6 -12.78 3.19 38.94
C MET A 6 -11.48 3.52 38.19
N ALA A 7 -11.18 2.86 37.07
CA ALA A 7 -9.94 3.11 36.30
C ALA A 7 -9.86 4.53 35.74
N THR A 8 -10.98 5.10 35.27
CA THR A 8 -11.03 6.48 34.76
C THR A 8 -10.92 7.52 35.89
N LYS A 9 -11.35 7.19 37.11
CA LYS A 9 -11.32 8.12 38.27
C LYS A 9 -9.92 8.34 38.84
N TYR A 10 -9.03 7.35 38.74
CA TYR A 10 -7.67 7.42 39.32
C TYR A 10 -6.56 7.68 38.28
N GLY A 11 -6.91 7.90 37.01
CA GLY A 11 -5.92 8.18 35.96
C GLY A 11 -4.95 7.03 35.70
N ASP A 12 -5.34 5.79 35.99
CA ASP A 12 -4.51 4.61 35.78
C ASP A 12 -4.81 4.01 34.39
N GLU A 13 -4.14 4.58 33.37
CA GLU A 13 -4.28 4.19 31.97
C GLU A 13 -3.97 2.70 31.73
N LYS A 14 -3.13 2.10 32.57
CA LYS A 14 -2.73 0.69 32.46
C LYS A 14 -3.89 -0.25 32.79
N MET A 15 -4.72 0.11 33.77
CA MET A 15 -5.86 -0.70 34.20
C MET A 15 -7.03 -0.60 33.20
N PHE A 16 -7.25 0.58 32.59
CA PHE A 16 -8.25 0.77 31.55
C PHE A 16 -7.98 -0.13 30.33
N LYS A 17 -6.71 -0.20 29.88
CA LYS A 17 -6.29 -1.03 28.75
C LYS A 17 -6.47 -2.53 29.02
N GLN A 18 -6.37 -2.94 30.28
CA GLN A 18 -6.54 -4.34 30.70
C GLN A 18 -8.02 -4.73 30.81
N LEU A 19 -8.88 -3.80 31.26
CA LEU A 19 -10.32 -4.04 31.45
C LEU A 19 -11.14 -3.79 30.18
N SER A 20 -10.63 -3.00 29.22
CA SER A 20 -11.32 -2.70 27.95
C SER A 20 -11.43 -3.89 26.99
N GLY A 21 -11.05 -5.11 27.40
CA GLY A 21 -11.28 -6.32 26.62
C GLY A 21 -10.60 -6.26 25.27
N SER A 22 -9.31 -6.66 25.24
CA SER A 22 -8.50 -6.97 24.07
C SER A 22 -9.31 -7.24 22.78
N VAL A 23 -9.64 -6.18 22.06
CA VAL A 23 -9.76 -6.25 20.60
C VAL A 23 -8.31 -6.28 20.16
N LYS A 24 -7.81 -7.51 19.97
CA LYS A 24 -6.62 -7.73 19.16
C LYS A 24 -6.74 -6.78 17.97
N PRO A 25 -5.71 -6.00 17.61
CA PRO A 25 -5.62 -5.65 16.21
C PRO A 25 -5.66 -7.02 15.53
N ASP A 26 -6.76 -7.27 14.82
CA ASP A 26 -6.74 -8.13 13.66
C ASP A 26 -5.71 -7.47 12.73
N ASN A 27 -4.44 -7.66 13.08
CA ASN A 27 -3.41 -7.88 12.11
C ASN A 27 -3.92 -9.12 11.39
N GLY A 28 -4.80 -8.88 10.42
CA GLY A 28 -4.86 -9.68 9.23
C GLY A 28 -3.44 -9.66 8.68
N ASP A 29 -2.64 -10.56 9.23
CA ASP A 29 -1.78 -11.48 8.52
C ASP A 29 -2.57 -12.03 7.33
N VAL A 30 -2.86 -11.12 6.39
CA VAL A 30 -3.17 -11.48 5.02
C VAL A 30 -1.84 -11.98 4.56
N GLY A 31 -1.77 -13.32 4.47
CA GLY A 31 -0.58 -14.08 4.21
C GLY A 31 0.33 -13.33 3.27
N GLU A 32 1.57 -13.16 3.73
CA GLU A 32 2.69 -12.99 2.84
C GLU A 32 2.81 -14.29 2.03
N GLU A 33 1.91 -14.46 1.06
CA GLU A 33 2.22 -15.24 -0.12
C GLU A 33 3.30 -14.42 -0.83
N GLU A 34 4.55 -14.66 -0.39
CA GLU A 34 5.73 -14.35 -1.15
C GLU A 34 5.67 -15.19 -2.42
N GLU A 35 4.85 -14.77 -3.39
CA GLU A 35 5.10 -15.11 -4.77
C GLU A 35 6.41 -14.43 -5.14
N ASP A 36 7.48 -15.21 -5.05
CA ASP A 36 8.78 -14.99 -5.65
C ASP A 36 8.60 -14.93 -7.18
N PHE A 37 7.99 -13.85 -7.64
CA PHE A 37 7.84 -13.58 -9.06
C PHE A 37 9.14 -12.93 -9.51
N ASP A 38 10.00 -13.79 -10.07
CA ASP A 38 11.28 -13.45 -10.65
C ASP A 38 11.08 -12.29 -11.64
N TYR A 39 11.81 -11.20 -11.40
CA TYR A 39 11.79 -10.03 -12.28
C TYR A 39 12.76 -10.31 -13.45
N GLU A 40 12.52 -11.36 -14.21
CA GLU A 40 13.08 -11.51 -15.55
C GLU A 40 12.14 -10.81 -16.54
N ASP A 41 12.24 -9.48 -16.57
CA ASP A 41 11.64 -8.65 -17.62
C ASP A 41 12.58 -8.66 -18.83
N GLU A 42 12.63 -9.79 -19.53
CA GLU A 42 13.10 -9.88 -20.93
C GLU A 42 11.87 -9.95 -21.85
N ASP A 43 11.16 -8.84 -22.04
CA ASP A 43 10.16 -8.75 -23.12
C ASP A 43 9.93 -7.29 -23.59
N GLU A 44 10.61 -6.94 -24.70
CA GLU A 44 10.22 -6.07 -25.83
C GLU A 44 9.17 -4.93 -25.68
N GLY A 45 9.08 -4.25 -24.54
CA GLY A 45 8.17 -3.09 -24.33
C GLY A 45 8.71 -2.04 -23.35
N PHE A 46 10.03 -1.89 -23.29
CA PHE A 46 10.83 -1.31 -22.20
C PHE A 46 10.62 0.18 -21.83
N GLY A 47 9.59 0.88 -22.31
CA GLY A 47 9.42 2.33 -22.04
C GLY A 47 8.08 2.67 -21.41
N ASP A 48 7.04 2.65 -22.24
CA ASP A 48 5.81 3.38 -21.97
C ASP A 48 5.06 2.88 -20.74
N HIS A 49 4.93 1.56 -20.53
CA HIS A 49 4.23 1.05 -19.35
C HIS A 49 4.99 1.30 -18.05
N HIS A 50 6.33 1.26 -18.10
CA HIS A 50 7.16 1.52 -16.92
C HIS A 50 7.11 3.00 -16.53
N ASP A 51 7.13 3.88 -17.52
CA ASP A 51 7.00 5.32 -17.34
C ASP A 51 5.61 5.70 -16.80
N ILE A 52 4.54 5.10 -17.32
CA ILE A 52 3.18 5.26 -16.79
C ILE A 52 3.09 4.78 -15.35
N ALA A 53 3.59 3.57 -15.05
CA ALA A 53 3.56 3.02 -13.70
C ALA A 53 4.35 3.89 -12.70
N THR A 54 5.48 4.45 -13.13
CA THR A 54 6.30 5.35 -12.30
C THR A 54 5.59 6.69 -12.08
N LYS A 55 5.03 7.30 -13.13
CA LYS A 55 4.20 8.52 -13.04
C LYS A 55 3.03 8.31 -12.06
N TRP A 56 2.34 7.19 -12.18
CA TRP A 56 1.22 6.84 -11.31
C TRP A 56 1.65 6.62 -9.86
N PHE A 57 2.77 5.92 -9.64
CA PHE A 57 3.33 5.74 -8.31
C PHE A 57 3.63 7.09 -7.64
N ASP A 58 4.36 7.96 -8.33
CA ASP A 58 4.72 9.28 -7.81
C ASP A 58 3.49 10.12 -7.52
N GLY A 59 2.49 10.13 -8.41
CA GLY A 59 1.24 10.85 -8.18
C GLY A 59 0.45 10.32 -6.98
N LEU A 60 0.35 8.99 -6.81
CA LEU A 60 -0.37 8.40 -5.68
C LEU A 60 0.31 8.71 -4.33
N VAL A 61 1.63 8.62 -4.26
CA VAL A 61 2.39 8.92 -3.04
C VAL A 61 2.33 10.41 -2.70
N ASN A 62 2.38 11.28 -3.72
CA ASN A 62 2.28 12.72 -3.56
C ASN A 62 0.83 13.24 -3.41
N LYS A 63 -0.16 12.33 -3.45
CA LYS A 63 -1.59 12.66 -3.38
C LYS A 63 -2.04 13.64 -4.48
N ASP A 64 -1.46 13.48 -5.66
CA ASP A 64 -1.88 14.18 -6.85
C ASP A 64 -3.31 13.77 -7.22
N ALA A 65 -4.22 14.73 -7.20
CA ALA A 65 -5.64 14.51 -7.44
C ALA A 65 -5.90 14.13 -8.91
N ASP A 66 -5.13 14.67 -9.85
CA ASP A 66 -5.33 14.39 -11.28
C ASP A 66 -4.91 12.96 -11.58
N ILE A 67 -3.76 12.53 -11.06
CA ILE A 67 -3.29 11.13 -11.18
C ILE A 67 -4.20 10.15 -10.46
N THR A 68 -4.66 10.51 -9.26
CA THR A 68 -5.62 9.68 -8.54
C THR A 68 -6.90 9.54 -9.36
N ASN A 69 -7.45 10.64 -9.88
CA ASN A 69 -8.67 10.55 -10.68
C ASN A 69 -8.45 9.77 -11.99
N GLU A 70 -7.31 9.93 -12.65
CA GLU A 70 -6.90 9.17 -13.85
C GLU A 70 -7.02 7.66 -13.58
N ILE A 71 -6.35 7.15 -12.54
CA ILE A 71 -6.34 5.73 -12.19
C ILE A 71 -7.71 5.24 -11.72
N TYR A 72 -8.40 6.02 -10.87
CA TYR A 72 -9.68 5.59 -10.30
C TYR A 72 -10.86 5.71 -11.28
N SER A 73 -10.69 6.43 -12.39
CA SER A 73 -11.71 6.57 -13.44
C SER A 73 -11.52 5.61 -14.60
N LEU A 74 -10.48 4.76 -14.58
CA LEU A 74 -10.32 3.68 -15.56
C LEU A 74 -11.57 2.80 -15.49
N SER A 75 -12.34 2.81 -16.58
CA SER A 75 -13.59 2.07 -16.74
C SER A 75 -13.43 0.83 -17.61
N THR A 76 -12.35 0.77 -18.38
CA THR A 76 -12.08 -0.33 -19.30
C THR A 76 -11.45 -1.51 -18.57
N ILE A 77 -10.62 -1.24 -17.55
CA ILE A 77 -10.00 -2.25 -16.69
C ILE A 77 -10.74 -2.34 -15.36
N ASP A 78 -11.09 -3.56 -14.97
CA ASP A 78 -11.50 -3.89 -13.61
C ASP A 78 -10.28 -4.29 -12.76
N PHE A 79 -10.10 -3.62 -11.63
CA PHE A 79 -9.00 -3.89 -10.71
C PHE A 79 -9.39 -3.60 -9.27
N ASP A 80 -8.69 -4.23 -8.32
CA ASP A 80 -8.98 -4.03 -6.90
C ASP A 80 -8.50 -2.65 -6.42
N ARG A 81 -9.45 -1.71 -6.42
CA ARG A 81 -9.25 -0.35 -5.92
C ARG A 81 -8.95 -0.33 -4.41
N GLN A 82 -9.44 -1.30 -3.63
CA GLN A 82 -9.15 -1.37 -2.20
C GLN A 82 -7.74 -1.88 -1.95
N GLU A 83 -7.28 -2.84 -2.75
CA GLU A 83 -5.90 -3.33 -2.71
C GLU A 83 -4.92 -2.19 -3.00
N LEU A 84 -5.13 -1.43 -4.08
CA LEU A 84 -4.29 -0.27 -4.39
C LEU A 84 -4.25 0.73 -3.24
N ARG A 85 -5.40 1.04 -2.62
CA ARG A 85 -5.46 1.92 -1.44
C ARG A 85 -4.67 1.36 -0.26
N LYS A 86 -4.75 0.05 -0.03
CA LYS A 86 -4.03 -0.63 1.06
C LYS A 86 -2.52 -0.53 0.84
N LEU A 87 -2.04 -0.83 -0.37
CA LEU A 87 -0.63 -0.78 -0.74
C LEU A 87 -0.05 0.63 -0.57
N VAL A 88 -0.72 1.65 -1.13
CA VAL A 88 -0.28 3.05 -1.02
C VAL A 88 -0.27 3.51 0.44
N ARG A 89 -1.32 3.21 1.21
CA ARG A 89 -1.40 3.59 2.63
C ARG A 89 -0.27 2.94 3.46
N ASN A 90 0.04 1.68 3.20
CA ASN A 90 1.14 0.97 3.85
C ASN A 90 2.48 1.67 3.54
N PHE A 91 2.77 1.91 2.26
CA PHE A 91 3.99 2.61 1.85
C PHE A 91 4.15 3.99 2.51
N CYS A 92 3.10 4.83 2.48
CA CYS A 92 3.14 6.14 3.13
C CYS A 92 3.35 6.03 4.65
N SER A 93 2.75 5.03 5.30
CA SER A 93 2.94 4.79 6.73
C SER A 93 4.39 4.41 7.06
N LEU A 94 4.98 3.52 6.25
CA LEU A 94 6.39 3.10 6.36
C LEU A 94 7.35 4.27 6.09
N GLN A 95 7.05 5.11 5.12
CA GLN A 95 7.85 6.29 4.80
C GLN A 95 7.88 7.28 5.98
N VAL A 96 6.71 7.57 6.57
CA VAL A 96 6.61 8.47 7.73
C VAL A 96 7.29 7.86 8.97
N SER A 97 7.16 6.55 9.20
CA SER A 97 7.84 5.89 10.32
C SER A 97 9.36 5.86 10.13
N SER A 98 9.84 5.63 8.89
CA SER A 98 11.27 5.63 8.57
C SER A 98 11.90 6.99 8.87
N ALA A 99 11.26 8.08 8.43
CA ALA A 99 11.73 9.44 8.70
C ALA A 99 11.81 9.81 10.19
N ARG A 100 11.11 9.09 11.07
CA ARG A 100 11.03 9.38 12.51
C ARG A 100 12.00 8.55 13.37
N SER A 101 12.54 7.45 12.86
CA SER A 101 13.26 6.47 13.69
C SER A 101 14.59 6.05 13.06
N ALA A 102 15.69 6.65 13.51
CA ALA A 102 17.05 6.34 13.06
C ALA A 102 17.59 4.99 13.60
N GLU A 103 16.95 4.39 14.60
CA GLU A 103 17.45 3.20 15.29
C GLU A 103 17.23 1.89 14.51
N ASN A 104 16.38 1.89 13.46
CA ASN A 104 16.09 0.71 12.63
C ASN A 104 16.05 1.03 11.12
N GLU A 105 16.91 1.96 10.69
CA GLU A 105 16.96 2.49 9.32
C GLU A 105 17.05 1.37 8.27
N GLY A 106 17.99 0.43 8.43
CA GLY A 106 18.24 -0.63 7.45
C GLY A 106 17.13 -1.68 7.28
N GLU A 107 16.32 -1.97 8.31
CA GLU A 107 15.18 -2.90 8.18
C GLU A 107 13.95 -2.17 7.61
N MET A 108 13.73 -0.93 8.02
CA MET A 108 12.64 -0.10 7.48
C MET A 108 12.85 0.21 6.01
N ASP A 109 14.08 0.45 5.57
CA ASP A 109 14.40 0.67 4.16
C ASP A 109 14.10 -0.55 3.30
N LYS A 110 14.37 -1.76 3.79
CA LYS A 110 14.01 -3.02 3.09
C LYS A 110 12.49 -3.16 2.95
N LYS A 111 11.74 -2.90 4.02
CA LYS A 111 10.26 -2.94 3.99
C LYS A 111 9.69 -1.88 3.07
N LEU A 112 10.26 -0.68 3.07
CA LEU A 112 9.87 0.42 2.19
C LEU A 112 10.16 0.07 0.72
N LEU A 113 11.30 -0.55 0.43
CA LEU A 113 11.64 -1.04 -0.91
C LEU A 113 10.69 -2.16 -1.36
N LYS A 114 10.35 -3.13 -0.48
CA LYS A 114 9.36 -4.20 -0.75
C LYS A 114 8.00 -3.58 -1.09
N ALA A 115 7.52 -2.65 -0.26
CA ALA A 115 6.26 -1.95 -0.47
C ALA A 115 6.24 -1.12 -1.78
N LYS A 116 7.33 -0.40 -2.10
CA LYS A 116 7.48 0.31 -3.36
C LYS A 116 7.37 -0.64 -4.56
N LYS A 117 8.09 -1.77 -4.53
CA LYS A 117 8.06 -2.78 -5.59
C LYS A 117 6.66 -3.35 -5.78
N SER A 118 5.95 -3.67 -4.70
CA SER A 118 4.57 -4.16 -4.78
C SER A 118 3.63 -3.18 -5.47
N ILE A 119 3.73 -1.88 -5.17
CA ILE A 119 2.91 -0.85 -5.84
C ILE A 119 3.28 -0.74 -7.32
N ILE A 120 4.57 -0.61 -7.64
CA ILE A 120 5.02 -0.47 -9.03
C ILE A 120 4.59 -1.68 -9.86
N ARG A 121 4.68 -2.90 -9.32
CA ARG A 121 4.23 -4.11 -10.00
C ARG A 121 2.73 -4.08 -10.28
N PHE A 122 1.92 -3.72 -9.28
CA PHE A 122 0.47 -3.59 -9.44
C PHE A 122 0.13 -2.59 -10.56
N LEU A 123 0.77 -1.41 -10.54
CA LEU A 123 0.55 -0.36 -11.54
C LEU A 123 1.05 -0.77 -12.94
N LEU A 124 2.13 -1.53 -13.03
CA LEU A 124 2.64 -2.05 -14.29
C LEU A 124 1.65 -3.03 -14.93
N THR A 125 1.03 -3.91 -14.14
CA THR A 125 -0.04 -4.79 -14.63
C THR A 125 -1.21 -3.99 -15.19
N LEU A 126 -1.63 -2.92 -14.49
CA LEU A 126 -2.67 -2.02 -14.99
C LEU A 126 -2.28 -1.32 -16.30
N ALA A 127 -1.05 -0.79 -16.37
CA ALA A 127 -0.57 -0.11 -17.56
C ALA A 127 -0.49 -1.05 -18.78
N LYS A 128 -0.05 -2.30 -18.58
CA LYS A 128 -0.03 -3.33 -19.63
C LYS A 128 -1.46 -3.66 -20.11
N GLN A 129 -2.41 -3.80 -19.18
CA GLN A 129 -3.81 -4.05 -19.52
C GLN A 129 -4.44 -2.92 -20.35
N LEU A 130 -4.10 -1.65 -20.07
CA LEU A 130 -4.65 -0.51 -20.82
C LEU A 130 -4.24 -0.56 -22.29
N SER A 131 -2.96 -0.79 -22.54
CA SER A 131 -2.42 -0.81 -23.89
C SER A 131 -2.86 -2.05 -24.67
N THR A 132 -3.24 -3.14 -23.99
CA THR A 132 -3.87 -4.27 -24.69
C THR A 132 -5.28 -3.94 -25.16
N GLU A 133 -6.06 -3.14 -24.44
CA GLU A 133 -7.44 -2.79 -24.81
C GLU A 133 -7.53 -1.75 -25.94
N GLU A 134 -6.60 -0.79 -25.98
CA GLU A 134 -6.52 0.21 -27.06
C GLU A 134 -6.25 -0.42 -28.45
N ASN A 135 -5.63 -1.61 -28.48
CA ASN A 135 -5.33 -2.34 -29.71
C ASN A 135 -6.52 -3.14 -30.30
N TYR A 136 -7.65 -3.24 -29.61
CA TYR A 136 -8.84 -3.95 -30.12
C TYR A 136 -9.92 -3.02 -30.70
N ILE A 137 -9.69 -1.71 -30.74
CA ILE A 137 -10.59 -0.74 -31.37
C ILE A 137 -10.08 -0.45 -32.80
N VAL A 138 -10.34 -1.37 -33.73
CA VAL A 138 -10.18 -1.18 -35.19
C VAL A 138 -11.53 -1.30 -35.88
#